data_AF-G0NXQ2-F1
#
_entry.id   AF-G0NXQ2-F1
#
_cell.length_a   1.000
_cell.length_b   1.000
_cell.length_c   1.000
_cell.angle_alpha   90.00
_cell.angle_beta   90.00
_cell.angle_gamma   90.00
#
_symmetry.space_group_name_H-M   'P 1'
#
loop_
_entity.id
_entity.type
_entity.pdbx_description
1 polymer ?
#
loop_
_entity_poly.entity_id
_entity_poly.type
_entity_poly.pdbx_seq_one_letter_code
_entity_poly.pdbx_strand_id
1 'polypeptide(L)'
;MLGIQGVSFGATIVDLLSTRYPQDHEARFSFQIKAVVSINGPHAQCSYSLLKEHGKPMNVPILDDSKLYFINTILVTAPCFKTLTPILTPENAIPWHWIPKDTAFRLIGSVDDLCAPSIHSNLHIQQKLQETGHYVELELVNGGHIMEPPYFPHHDIVYAKFQGFYCGYGGEIVLHAKSQERTWANTINFFKRKLGSPPPMPDWVRLTKVDGPLKPIENRSRL
;
A
#
# COMPACT_ATOMS: atom_id res chain seq x y z
N MET A 1 -14.65 -1.55 -13.63
CA MET A 1 -14.51 -1.49 -12.16
C MET A 1 -13.15 -2.02 -11.79
N LEU A 2 -12.44 -1.38 -10.87
CA LEU A 2 -11.06 -1.73 -10.53
C LEU A 2 -10.91 -1.98 -9.03
N GLY A 3 -10.14 -3.01 -8.69
CA GLY A 3 -9.56 -3.19 -7.36
C GLY A 3 -8.09 -2.84 -7.41
N ILE A 4 -7.60 -2.17 -6.37
CA ILE A 4 -6.19 -1.84 -6.24
C ILE A 4 -5.67 -2.28 -4.88
N GLN A 5 -4.40 -2.69 -4.85
CA GLN A 5 -3.70 -3.12 -3.65
C GLN A 5 -2.34 -2.44 -3.60
N GLY A 6 -1.93 -2.05 -2.40
CA GLY A 6 -0.60 -1.51 -2.13
C GLY A 6 -0.04 -2.01 -0.81
N VAL A 7 1.28 -2.14 -0.76
CA VAL A 7 2.05 -2.45 0.45
C VAL A 7 2.98 -1.28 0.76
N SER A 8 3.19 -0.94 2.03
CA SER A 8 4.11 0.12 2.45
C SER A 8 3.70 1.48 1.84
N PHE A 9 4.63 2.23 1.26
CA PHE A 9 4.33 3.46 0.52
C PHE A 9 3.33 3.22 -0.64
N GLY A 10 3.33 2.03 -1.25
CA GLY A 10 2.31 1.64 -2.23
C GLY A 10 0.91 1.64 -1.65
N ALA A 11 0.74 1.32 -0.37
CA ALA A 11 -0.52 1.38 0.34
C ALA A 11 -1.02 2.84 0.47
N THR A 12 -0.12 3.77 0.87
CA THR A 12 -0.41 5.22 0.87
C THR A 12 -0.77 5.72 -0.54
N ILE A 13 -0.12 5.21 -1.59
CA ILE A 13 -0.44 5.55 -2.99
C ILE A 13 -1.86 5.10 -3.34
N VAL A 14 -2.26 3.86 -3.05
CA VAL A 14 -3.63 3.40 -3.39
C VAL A 14 -4.70 4.15 -2.60
N ASP A 15 -4.42 4.52 -1.35
CA ASP A 15 -5.30 5.38 -0.56
C ASP A 15 -5.44 6.78 -1.21
N LEU A 16 -4.33 7.38 -1.68
CA LEU A 16 -4.38 8.63 -2.43
C LEU A 16 -5.12 8.50 -3.77
N LEU A 17 -4.84 7.45 -4.55
CA LEU A 17 -5.53 7.22 -5.83
C LEU A 17 -7.05 7.11 -5.66
N SER A 18 -7.51 6.50 -4.56
CA SER A 18 -8.95 6.38 -4.25
C SER A 18 -9.66 7.74 -4.12
N THR A 19 -8.92 8.81 -3.81
CA THR A 19 -9.46 10.17 -3.67
C THR A 19 -9.44 10.97 -4.99
N ARG A 20 -8.71 10.51 -6.01
CA ARG A 20 -8.41 11.28 -7.24
C ARG A 20 -9.06 10.76 -8.51
N TYR A 21 -9.63 9.57 -8.44
CA TYR A 21 -10.51 9.04 -9.48
C TYR A 21 -11.94 8.91 -8.96
N PRO A 22 -12.56 9.98 -8.41
CA PRO A 22 -13.99 10.00 -8.22
C PRO A 22 -14.63 9.95 -9.62
N GLN A 23 -15.76 9.26 -9.78
CA GLN A 23 -16.50 9.27 -11.04
C GLN A 23 -16.70 10.72 -11.49
N ASP A 24 -15.99 11.15 -12.53
CA ASP A 24 -16.30 12.37 -13.23
C ASP A 24 -16.74 11.99 -14.63
N HIS A 25 -18.01 12.25 -14.94
CA HIS A 25 -18.64 11.89 -16.21
C HIS A 25 -17.98 12.59 -17.41
N GLU A 26 -17.15 13.61 -17.17
CA GLU A 26 -16.43 14.38 -18.19
C GLU A 26 -14.94 13.99 -18.35
N ALA A 27 -14.38 13.16 -17.46
CA ALA A 27 -12.97 12.79 -17.53
C ALA A 27 -12.72 11.58 -18.46
N ARG A 28 -11.64 11.66 -19.26
CA ARG A 28 -11.18 10.66 -20.25
C ARG A 28 -10.90 9.23 -19.72
N PHE A 29 -11.11 8.97 -18.44
CA PHE A 29 -10.85 7.66 -17.82
C PHE A 29 -12.12 7.07 -17.24
N SER A 30 -12.58 5.98 -17.84
CA SER A 30 -13.87 5.33 -17.60
C SER A 30 -13.86 4.32 -16.44
N PHE A 31 -12.91 4.39 -15.51
CA PHE A 31 -12.81 3.40 -14.44
C PHE A 31 -12.99 4.02 -13.04
N GLN A 32 -13.80 3.33 -12.24
CA GLN A 32 -14.02 3.60 -10.83
C GLN A 32 -13.28 2.56 -9.98
N ILE A 33 -12.54 3.03 -8.97
CA ILE A 33 -11.95 2.18 -7.93
C ILE A 33 -13.08 1.80 -6.96
N LYS A 34 -13.34 0.50 -6.80
CA LYS A 34 -14.43 -0.03 -5.95
C LYS A 34 -13.91 -0.73 -4.70
N ALA A 35 -12.65 -1.17 -4.73
CA ALA A 35 -12.05 -1.95 -3.67
C ALA A 35 -10.57 -1.55 -3.53
N VAL A 36 -10.17 -1.21 -2.31
CA VAL A 36 -8.79 -0.85 -1.96
C VAL A 36 -8.30 -1.81 -0.89
N VAL A 37 -7.09 -2.34 -1.08
CA VAL A 37 -6.38 -3.13 -0.06
C VAL A 37 -5.09 -2.38 0.31
N SER A 38 -5.06 -1.84 1.52
CA SER A 38 -3.94 -1.06 2.05
C SER A 38 -3.22 -1.90 3.11
N ILE A 39 -1.97 -2.28 2.83
CA ILE A 39 -1.18 -3.20 3.66
C ILE A 39 0.01 -2.46 4.25
N ASN A 40 0.07 -2.37 5.57
CA ASN A 40 1.16 -1.74 6.31
C ASN A 40 1.51 -0.32 5.82
N GLY A 41 0.50 0.41 5.36
CA GLY A 41 0.64 1.77 4.83
C GLY A 41 0.75 2.81 5.94
N PRO A 42 1.68 3.76 5.85
CA PRO A 42 1.58 5.01 6.58
C PRO A 42 0.24 5.72 6.26
N HIS A 43 -0.42 6.23 7.30
CA HIS A 43 -1.70 6.95 7.20
C HIS A 43 -1.59 8.34 6.57
N ALA A 44 -0.38 8.79 6.27
CA ALA A 44 -0.11 10.09 5.69
C ALA A 44 1.05 10.00 4.72
N GLN A 45 0.97 10.82 3.68
CA GLN A 45 2.10 11.12 2.83
C GLN A 45 3.03 12.13 3.54
N CYS A 46 4.35 12.06 3.32
CA CYS A 46 5.32 12.92 3.99
C CYS A 46 6.52 13.29 3.12
N SER A 47 7.42 14.12 3.65
CA SER A 47 8.64 14.59 2.98
C SER A 47 9.63 13.48 2.61
N TYR A 48 9.46 12.26 3.12
CA TYR A 48 10.33 11.11 2.80
C TYR A 48 10.26 10.68 1.33
N SER A 49 9.12 10.88 0.66
CA SER A 49 8.96 10.55 -0.76
C SER A 49 8.04 11.57 -1.41
N LEU A 50 8.60 12.48 -2.22
CA LEU A 50 7.83 13.58 -2.79
C LEU A 50 7.02 13.13 -4.02
N LEU A 51 5.69 13.15 -3.88
CA LEU A 51 4.76 13.01 -5.00
C LEU A 51 4.41 14.38 -5.56
N LYS A 52 4.09 14.39 -6.87
CA LYS A 52 3.55 15.56 -7.55
C LYS A 52 2.11 15.32 -7.95
N GLU A 53 1.29 16.34 -7.74
CA GLU A 53 -0.09 16.43 -8.19
C GLU A 53 -0.19 17.56 -9.22
N HIS A 54 -0.67 17.24 -10.43
CA HIS A 54 -0.71 18.19 -11.56
C HIS A 54 0.62 18.91 -11.83
N GLY A 55 1.74 18.18 -11.70
CA GLY A 55 3.08 18.70 -11.89
C GLY A 55 3.65 19.51 -10.72
N LYS A 56 2.86 19.77 -9.67
CA LYS A 56 3.28 20.51 -8.46
C LYS A 56 3.53 19.54 -7.29
N PRO A 57 4.56 19.74 -6.47
CA PRO A 57 4.74 18.94 -5.25
C PRO A 57 3.50 19.02 -4.35
N MET A 58 3.11 17.89 -3.77
CA MET A 58 2.04 17.86 -2.76
C MET A 58 2.49 18.61 -1.50
N ASN A 59 1.54 19.25 -0.81
CA ASN A 59 1.77 19.79 0.52
C ASN A 59 1.77 18.63 1.52
N VAL A 60 2.90 18.37 2.17
CA VAL A 60 3.09 17.18 3.00
C VAL A 60 3.83 17.56 4.28
N PRO A 61 3.52 16.95 5.43
CA PRO A 61 4.28 17.16 6.66
C PRO A 61 5.73 16.68 6.50
N ILE A 62 6.63 17.36 7.22
CA ILE A 62 8.02 16.94 7.34
C ILE A 62 8.11 15.84 8.38
N LEU A 63 8.81 14.75 8.03
CA LEU A 63 9.06 13.64 8.93
C LEU A 63 10.04 14.06 10.04
N ASP A 64 9.75 13.71 11.30
CA ASP A 64 10.65 13.99 12.42
C ASP A 64 11.72 12.90 12.53
N ASP A 65 12.84 13.13 11.85
CA ASP A 65 13.99 12.22 11.84
C ASP A 65 14.68 12.10 13.21
N SER A 66 14.39 12.99 14.18
CA SER A 66 14.91 12.86 15.56
C SER A 66 14.33 11.64 16.30
N LYS A 67 13.28 11.02 15.77
CA LYS A 67 12.67 9.81 16.32
C LYS A 67 13.24 8.51 15.74
N LEU A 68 14.15 8.61 14.77
CA LEU A 68 14.90 7.47 14.26
C LEU A 68 15.77 6.90 15.39
N TYR A 69 15.80 5.58 15.51
CA TYR A 69 16.68 4.91 16.46
C TYR A 69 17.12 3.55 15.92
N PHE A 70 18.18 3.02 16.51
CA PHE A 70 18.76 1.74 16.11
C PHE A 70 18.59 0.70 17.21
N ILE A 71 18.22 -0.52 16.82
CA ILE A 71 18.29 -1.72 17.65
C ILE A 71 19.36 -2.60 17.04
N ASN A 72 20.47 -2.83 17.75
CA ASN A 72 21.56 -3.68 17.24
C ASN A 72 22.00 -3.33 15.81
N THR A 73 22.21 -2.04 15.51
CA THR A 73 22.56 -1.50 14.17
C THR A 73 21.48 -1.57 13.08
N ILE A 74 20.28 -2.01 13.43
CA ILE A 74 19.11 -2.04 12.54
C ILE A 74 18.28 -0.77 12.78
N LEU A 75 18.04 0.02 11.73
CA LEU A 75 17.23 1.23 11.80
C LEU A 75 15.75 0.88 12.02
N VAL A 76 15.12 1.59 12.96
CA VAL A 76 13.67 1.59 13.17
C VAL A 76 13.11 2.98 12.83
N THR A 77 12.11 3.02 11.94
CA THR A 77 11.49 4.26 11.43
C THR A 77 10.04 4.44 11.88
N ALA A 78 9.39 3.41 12.43
CA ALA A 78 7.98 3.46 12.82
C ALA A 78 7.60 4.67 13.71
N PRO A 79 8.41 5.09 14.71
CA PRO A 79 8.07 6.27 15.52
C PRO A 79 8.00 7.58 14.75
N CYS A 80 8.81 7.75 13.70
CA CYS A 80 8.83 8.96 12.87
C CYS A 80 7.49 9.20 12.19
N PHE A 81 6.88 8.15 11.63
CA PHE A 81 5.57 8.30 10.98
C PHE A 81 4.44 8.53 12.00
N LYS A 82 4.61 8.11 13.25
CA LYS A 82 3.61 8.32 14.30
C LYS A 82 3.52 9.81 14.69
N THR A 83 4.61 10.57 14.56
CA THR A 83 4.61 12.01 14.85
C THR A 83 3.87 12.84 13.81
N LEU A 84 3.50 12.25 12.66
CA LEU A 84 2.75 12.96 11.62
C LEU A 84 1.32 13.28 12.05
N THR A 85 0.64 12.37 12.75
CA THR A 85 -0.78 12.51 13.11
C THR A 85 -1.15 13.85 13.77
N PRO A 86 -0.44 14.33 14.81
CA PRO A 86 -0.79 15.61 15.47
C PRO A 86 -0.58 16.84 14.60
N ILE A 87 0.19 16.74 13.51
CA ILE A 87 0.50 17.87 12.60
C ILE A 87 -0.25 17.79 11.27
N LEU A 88 -1.16 16.81 11.12
CA LEU A 88 -2.01 16.72 9.95
C LEU A 88 -3.05 17.83 9.95
N THR A 89 -3.18 18.50 8.81
CA THR A 89 -4.20 19.50 8.52
C THR A 89 -5.02 19.05 7.30
N PRO A 90 -6.21 19.63 7.04
CA PRO A 90 -6.99 19.30 5.86
C PRO A 90 -6.21 19.44 4.53
N GLU A 91 -5.21 20.32 4.48
CA GLU A 91 -4.42 20.62 3.28
C GLU A 91 -3.26 19.64 3.04
N ASN A 92 -2.85 18.88 4.05
CA ASN A 92 -1.72 17.94 3.96
C ASN A 92 -2.09 16.48 4.27
N ALA A 93 -3.29 16.24 4.80
CA ALA A 93 -3.83 14.91 5.02
C ALA A 93 -4.39 14.30 3.73
N ILE A 94 -4.57 12.99 3.72
CA ILE A 94 -5.35 12.32 2.67
C ILE A 94 -6.81 12.83 2.76
N PRO A 95 -7.40 13.37 1.67
CA PRO A 95 -8.75 13.92 1.72
C PRO A 95 -9.79 12.79 1.60
N TRP A 96 -9.97 12.04 2.68
CA TRP A 96 -10.86 10.87 2.77
C TRP A 96 -12.30 11.16 2.31
N HIS A 97 -12.76 12.41 2.43
CA HIS A 97 -14.11 12.84 2.04
C HIS A 97 -14.32 12.91 0.51
N TRP A 98 -13.25 12.89 -0.29
CA TRP A 98 -13.34 12.86 -1.77
C TRP A 98 -13.57 11.47 -2.33
N ILE A 99 -13.43 10.43 -1.50
CA ILE A 99 -13.57 9.04 -1.93
C ILE A 99 -15.05 8.75 -2.23
N PRO A 100 -15.37 8.10 -3.37
CA PRO A 100 -16.73 7.64 -3.65
C PRO A 100 -17.24 6.67 -2.57
N LYS A 101 -18.47 6.88 -2.09
CA LYS A 101 -19.07 6.13 -0.95
C LYS A 101 -19.17 4.62 -1.15
N ASP A 102 -19.21 4.19 -2.40
CA ASP A 102 -19.27 2.79 -2.80
C ASP A 102 -17.89 2.12 -2.89
N THR A 103 -16.81 2.85 -2.60
CA THR A 103 -15.46 2.31 -2.46
C THR A 103 -15.34 1.60 -1.11
N ALA A 104 -14.97 0.33 -1.15
CA ALA A 104 -14.72 -0.49 0.04
C ALA A 104 -13.22 -0.60 0.34
N PHE A 105 -12.86 -0.64 1.61
CA PHE A 105 -11.48 -0.75 2.07
C PHE A 105 -11.24 -2.04 2.85
N ARG A 106 -10.07 -2.62 2.62
CA ARG A 106 -9.47 -3.63 3.48
C ARG A 106 -8.11 -3.11 3.95
N LEU A 107 -7.95 -3.04 5.25
CA LEU A 107 -6.78 -2.53 5.93
C LEU A 107 -6.08 -3.70 6.62
N ILE A 108 -4.79 -3.88 6.35
CA ILE A 108 -3.97 -4.93 6.97
C ILE A 108 -2.82 -4.25 7.70
N GLY A 109 -2.77 -4.45 9.02
CA GLY A 109 -1.76 -3.86 9.89
C GLY A 109 -0.98 -4.91 10.66
N SER A 110 0.34 -4.88 10.54
CA SER A 110 1.22 -5.82 11.22
C SER A 110 1.67 -5.27 12.57
N VAL A 111 1.64 -6.11 13.60
CA VAL A 111 1.90 -5.69 14.99
C VAL A 111 3.37 -5.40 15.29
N ASP A 112 4.29 -6.08 14.60
CA ASP A 112 5.73 -5.96 14.78
C ASP A 112 6.39 -5.24 13.59
N ASP A 113 5.68 -4.25 13.04
CA ASP A 113 6.19 -3.42 11.96
C ASP A 113 7.15 -2.34 12.51
N LEU A 114 8.44 -2.53 12.23
CA LEU A 114 9.51 -1.59 12.61
C LEU A 114 9.70 -0.44 11.60
N CYS A 115 9.15 -0.57 10.40
CA CYS A 115 9.30 0.41 9.33
C CYS A 115 8.21 1.48 9.39
N ALA A 116 6.96 1.07 9.60
CA ALA A 116 5.81 1.96 9.74
C ALA A 116 5.02 1.61 11.01
N PRO A 117 4.34 2.57 11.66
CA PRO A 117 3.52 2.31 12.82
C PRO A 117 2.18 1.76 12.34
N SER A 118 2.17 0.53 11.83
CA SER A 118 1.06 -0.04 11.07
C SER A 118 -0.23 -0.13 11.87
N ILE A 119 -0.17 -0.49 13.16
CA ILE A 119 -1.34 -0.49 14.03
C ILE A 119 -1.94 0.92 14.16
N HIS A 120 -1.11 1.90 14.50
CA HIS A 120 -1.52 3.30 14.64
C HIS A 120 -2.10 3.85 13.33
N SER A 121 -1.41 3.61 12.22
CA SER A 121 -1.82 4.10 10.90
C SER A 121 -3.14 3.48 10.46
N ASN A 122 -3.30 2.16 10.56
CA ASN A 122 -4.53 1.50 10.15
C ASN A 122 -5.73 1.90 11.02
N LEU A 123 -5.55 2.09 12.33
CA LEU A 123 -6.62 2.60 13.20
C LEU A 123 -7.02 4.04 12.82
N HIS A 124 -6.06 4.90 12.50
CA HIS A 124 -6.34 6.26 12.02
C HIS A 124 -7.09 6.24 10.68
N ILE A 125 -6.64 5.45 9.71
CA ILE A 125 -7.29 5.31 8.40
C ILE A 125 -8.70 4.76 8.56
N GLN A 126 -8.89 3.71 9.38
CA GLN A 126 -10.20 3.14 9.67
C GLN A 126 -11.15 4.20 10.20
N GLN A 127 -10.73 4.96 11.22
CA GLN A 127 -11.54 6.02 11.81
C GLN A 127 -11.97 7.03 10.74
N LYS A 128 -11.05 7.52 9.91
CA LYS A 128 -11.33 8.54 8.89
C LYS A 128 -12.28 8.04 7.79
N LEU A 129 -12.11 6.79 7.38
CA LEU A 129 -13.00 6.15 6.40
C LEU A 129 -14.41 5.92 6.98
N GLN A 130 -14.51 5.53 8.25
CA GLN A 130 -15.79 5.36 8.95
C GLN A 130 -16.51 6.69 9.19
N GLU A 131 -15.79 7.75 9.58
CA GLU A 131 -16.32 9.13 9.71
C GLU A 131 -16.94 9.63 8.40
N THR A 132 -16.43 9.14 7.26
CA THR A 132 -16.93 9.45 5.93
C THR A 132 -17.90 8.39 5.39
N GLY A 133 -18.33 7.41 6.19
CA GLY A 133 -19.37 6.45 5.84
C GLY A 133 -18.94 5.31 4.91
N HIS A 134 -17.64 5.02 4.79
CA HIS A 134 -17.13 3.93 3.96
C HIS A 134 -17.16 2.58 4.69
N TYR A 135 -17.26 1.50 3.91
CA TYR A 135 -17.09 0.14 4.42
C TYR A 135 -15.60 -0.18 4.60
N VAL A 136 -15.23 -0.66 5.79
CA VAL A 136 -13.83 -0.99 6.13
C VAL A 136 -13.73 -2.34 6.83
N GLU A 137 -12.89 -3.24 6.29
CA GLU A 137 -12.42 -4.45 6.99
C GLU A 137 -11.01 -4.19 7.53
N LEU A 138 -10.83 -4.20 8.85
CA LEU A 138 -9.51 -4.13 9.48
C LEU A 138 -9.05 -5.53 9.92
N GLU A 139 -7.85 -5.92 9.50
CA GLU A 139 -7.18 -7.13 9.98
C GLU A 139 -5.82 -6.76 10.58
N LEU A 140 -5.68 -6.95 11.89
CA LEU A 140 -4.39 -6.82 12.57
C LEU A 140 -3.75 -8.20 12.69
N VAL A 141 -2.48 -8.32 12.29
CA VAL A 141 -1.80 -9.62 12.14
C VAL A 141 -0.43 -9.65 12.81
N ASN A 142 -0.03 -10.86 13.22
CA ASN A 142 1.33 -11.10 13.72
C ASN A 142 2.29 -11.11 12.55
N GLY A 143 3.23 -10.19 12.50
CA GLY A 143 4.15 -10.06 11.38
C GLY A 143 4.84 -8.71 11.37
N GLY A 144 5.63 -8.51 10.33
CA GLY A 144 6.37 -7.29 10.08
C GLY A 144 5.83 -6.55 8.86
N HIS A 145 6.60 -5.58 8.40
CA HIS A 145 6.21 -4.66 7.34
C HIS A 145 6.01 -5.32 5.95
N ILE A 146 6.90 -6.25 5.59
CA ILE A 146 6.98 -6.81 4.23
C ILE A 146 6.05 -8.02 4.12
N MET A 147 4.75 -7.75 3.90
CA MET A 147 3.72 -8.77 3.76
C MET A 147 3.56 -9.18 2.28
N GLU A 148 4.21 -10.28 1.93
CA GLU A 148 4.27 -10.82 0.56
C GLU A 148 3.20 -11.90 0.33
N PRO A 149 3.03 -12.37 -0.93
CA PRO A 149 2.25 -13.57 -1.20
C PRO A 149 2.73 -14.78 -0.38
N PRO A 150 1.85 -15.77 -0.14
CA PRO A 150 2.16 -16.91 0.70
C PRO A 150 3.42 -17.65 0.26
N TYR A 151 4.18 -18.14 1.24
CA TYR A 151 5.43 -18.88 1.07
C TYR A 151 6.60 -18.07 0.55
N PHE A 152 6.47 -16.74 0.43
CA PHE A 152 7.63 -15.89 0.21
C PHE A 152 8.48 -15.86 1.49
N PRO A 153 9.82 -16.00 1.39
CA PRO A 153 10.69 -15.95 2.56
C PRO A 153 10.49 -14.64 3.34
N HIS A 154 10.46 -14.75 4.67
CA HIS A 154 10.34 -13.60 5.55
C HIS A 154 11.63 -12.77 5.52
N HIS A 155 11.46 -11.44 5.48
CA HIS A 155 12.53 -10.46 5.49
C HIS A 155 12.31 -9.48 6.65
N ASP A 156 12.87 -9.79 7.83
CA ASP A 156 12.86 -8.90 9.00
C ASP A 156 13.87 -7.76 8.88
N ILE A 157 14.96 -7.96 8.14
CA ILE A 157 16.04 -7.00 7.99
C ILE A 157 16.44 -6.92 6.51
N VAL A 158 16.51 -5.71 5.95
CA VAL A 158 16.99 -5.50 4.58
C VAL A 158 18.01 -4.38 4.55
N TYR A 159 19.12 -4.58 3.82
CA TYR A 159 20.08 -3.52 3.57
C TYR A 159 19.54 -2.52 2.56
N ALA A 160 19.33 -1.28 2.98
CA ALA A 160 18.84 -0.23 2.11
C ALA A 160 20.02 0.54 1.50
N LYS A 161 20.37 0.19 0.26
CA LYS A 161 21.56 0.72 -0.45
C LYS A 161 21.66 2.25 -0.45
N PHE A 162 20.54 2.94 -0.65
CA PHE A 162 20.53 4.42 -0.71
C PHE A 162 20.72 5.08 0.64
N GLN A 163 20.39 4.37 1.71
CA GLN A 163 20.48 4.86 3.08
C GLN A 163 21.80 4.43 3.76
N GLY A 164 22.40 3.33 3.29
CA GLY A 164 23.73 2.89 3.74
C GLY A 164 23.71 2.06 5.03
N PHE A 165 22.55 1.62 5.49
CA PHE A 165 22.39 0.81 6.70
C PHE A 165 21.29 -0.24 6.55
N TYR A 166 21.22 -1.16 7.53
CA TYR A 166 20.17 -2.16 7.62
C TYR A 166 18.89 -1.53 8.18
N CYS A 167 17.77 -1.72 7.49
CA CYS A 167 16.45 -1.30 7.92
C CYS A 167 15.68 -2.48 8.52
N GLY A 168 15.03 -2.23 9.65
CA GLY A 168 14.17 -3.19 10.32
C GLY A 168 12.77 -3.15 9.73
N TYR A 169 12.28 -4.33 9.39
CA TYR A 169 10.92 -4.58 8.93
C TYR A 169 10.14 -5.48 9.91
N GLY A 170 10.85 -6.21 10.77
CA GLY A 170 10.28 -6.96 11.89
C GLY A 170 9.48 -8.21 11.50
N GLY A 171 8.74 -8.76 12.47
CA GLY A 171 8.02 -10.01 12.39
C GLY A 171 8.87 -11.22 12.81
N GLU A 172 8.24 -12.20 13.46
CA GLU A 172 8.82 -13.53 13.68
C GLU A 172 8.46 -14.43 12.49
N ILE A 173 9.41 -15.23 12.02
CA ILE A 173 9.33 -15.99 10.77
C ILE A 173 8.05 -16.83 10.66
N VAL A 174 7.74 -17.65 11.68
CA VAL A 174 6.59 -18.58 11.66
C VAL A 174 5.27 -17.82 11.69
N LEU A 175 5.15 -16.85 12.59
CA LEU A 175 3.95 -16.04 12.72
C LEU A 175 3.71 -15.19 11.47
N HIS A 176 4.77 -14.60 10.92
CA HIS A 176 4.73 -13.80 9.70
C HIS A 176 4.27 -14.65 8.51
N ALA A 177 4.86 -15.82 8.30
CA ALA A 177 4.47 -16.73 7.21
C ALA A 177 3.00 -17.16 7.31
N LYS A 178 2.52 -17.44 8.53
CA LYS A 178 1.10 -17.79 8.75
C LYS A 178 0.17 -16.60 8.48
N SER A 179 0.59 -15.39 8.82
CA SER A 179 -0.16 -14.19 8.48
C SER A 179 -0.20 -13.94 6.97
N GLN A 180 0.86 -14.21 6.22
CA GLN A 180 0.86 -14.10 4.75
C GLN A 180 -0.18 -15.05 4.13
N GLU A 181 -0.21 -16.33 4.53
CA GLU A 181 -1.20 -17.32 4.06
C GLU A 181 -2.64 -16.81 4.26
N ARG A 182 -2.93 -16.35 5.48
CA ARG A 182 -4.27 -15.89 5.87
C ARG A 182 -4.67 -14.59 5.18
N THR A 183 -3.81 -13.57 5.22
CA THR A 183 -4.10 -12.24 4.66
C THR A 183 -4.30 -12.33 3.15
N TRP A 184 -3.50 -13.13 2.45
CA TRP A 184 -3.65 -13.36 1.01
C TRP A 184 -5.01 -13.96 0.65
N ALA A 185 -5.40 -15.04 1.33
CA ALA A 185 -6.69 -15.68 1.10
C ALA A 185 -7.86 -14.71 1.37
N ASN A 186 -7.76 -13.93 2.45
CA ASN A 186 -8.77 -12.94 2.81
C ASN A 186 -8.84 -11.78 1.83
N THR A 187 -7.70 -11.34 1.28
CA THR A 187 -7.64 -10.31 0.23
C THR A 187 -8.30 -10.77 -1.05
N ILE A 188 -8.05 -12.01 -1.49
CA ILE A 188 -8.75 -12.60 -2.65
C ILE A 188 -10.27 -12.63 -2.38
N ASN A 189 -10.68 -13.08 -1.20
CA ASN A 189 -12.10 -13.15 -0.84
C ASN A 189 -12.75 -11.76 -0.80
N PHE A 190 -12.05 -10.75 -0.28
CA PHE A 190 -12.49 -9.37 -0.28
C PHE A 190 -12.72 -8.86 -1.69
N PHE A 191 -11.75 -9.01 -2.59
CA PHE A 191 -11.92 -8.60 -3.99
C PHE A 191 -13.06 -9.35 -4.68
N LYS A 192 -13.20 -10.66 -4.48
CA LYS A 192 -14.34 -11.43 -5.02
C LYS A 192 -15.69 -10.89 -4.56
N ARG A 193 -15.82 -10.54 -3.27
CA ARG A 193 -17.07 -9.96 -2.72
C ARG A 193 -17.38 -8.57 -3.29
N LYS A 194 -16.36 -7.74 -3.56
CA LYS A 194 -16.56 -6.34 -3.95
C LYS A 194 -16.55 -6.10 -5.47
N LEU A 195 -15.89 -6.98 -6.23
CA LEU A 195 -15.70 -6.84 -7.68
C LEU A 195 -16.36 -7.95 -8.49
N GLY A 196 -16.83 -9.02 -7.83
CA GLY A 196 -17.32 -10.23 -8.46
C GLY A 196 -16.22 -11.29 -8.61
N SER A 197 -16.62 -12.50 -9.00
CA SER A 197 -15.65 -13.57 -9.27
C SER A 197 -14.92 -13.29 -10.59
N PRO A 198 -13.59 -13.48 -10.64
CA PRO A 198 -12.88 -13.40 -11.91
C PRO A 198 -13.42 -14.47 -12.87
N PRO A 199 -13.36 -14.22 -14.19
CA PRO A 199 -13.63 -15.28 -15.15
C PRO A 199 -12.67 -16.45 -14.90
N PRO A 200 -13.06 -17.69 -15.24
CA PRO A 200 -12.15 -18.83 -15.19
C PRO A 200 -10.87 -18.48 -15.94
N MET A 201 -9.71 -18.66 -15.31
CA MET A 201 -8.46 -18.56 -16.05
C MET A 201 -8.49 -19.64 -17.13
N PRO A 202 -8.21 -19.30 -18.40
CA PRO A 202 -8.08 -20.32 -19.42
C PRO A 202 -6.95 -21.27 -19.01
N ASP A 203 -7.05 -22.53 -19.44
CA ASP A 203 -5.97 -23.48 -19.25
C ASP A 203 -4.70 -22.90 -19.86
N TRP A 204 -3.76 -22.53 -19.00
CA TRP A 204 -2.48 -22.05 -19.44
C TRP A 204 -1.70 -23.24 -19.98
N VAL A 205 -1.58 -23.33 -21.30
CA VAL A 205 -0.72 -24.32 -21.94
C VAL A 205 0.73 -23.92 -21.65
N ARG A 206 1.25 -24.40 -20.51
CA ARG A 206 2.61 -24.09 -19.98
C ARG A 206 3.72 -24.38 -20.99
N LEU A 207 3.43 -25.19 -22.00
CA LEU A 207 4.35 -25.62 -23.06
C LEU A 207 4.18 -24.84 -24.37
N THR A 208 3.25 -23.89 -24.46
CA THR A 208 3.10 -23.07 -25.66
C THR A 208 4.33 -22.18 -25.80
N LYS A 209 5.16 -22.51 -26.79
CA LYS A 209 6.27 -21.69 -27.22
C LYS A 209 5.71 -20.47 -27.94
N VAL A 210 5.90 -19.29 -27.36
CA VAL A 210 5.68 -18.03 -28.06
C VAL A 210 6.98 -17.70 -28.78
N ASP A 211 7.01 -17.88 -30.10
CA ASP A 211 8.13 -17.42 -30.91
C ASP A 211 8.09 -15.89 -30.97
N GLY A 212 9.00 -15.26 -30.24
CA GLY A 212 9.22 -13.82 -30.33
C GLY A 212 9.70 -13.42 -31.74
N PRO A 213 9.54 -12.16 -32.15
CA PRO A 213 10.05 -11.69 -33.42
C PRO A 213 11.56 -11.94 -33.53
N LEU A 214 11.99 -12.57 -34.62
CA LEU A 214 13.40 -12.90 -34.91
C LEU A 214 14.30 -11.66 -35.09
N LYS A 215 13.70 -10.48 -35.17
CA LYS A 215 14.41 -9.20 -35.27
C LYS A 215 14.05 -8.33 -34.07
N PRO A 216 15.03 -7.63 -33.47
CA PRO A 216 14.73 -6.59 -32.47
C PRO A 216 13.70 -5.63 -33.02
N ILE A 217 12.75 -5.21 -32.19
CA ILE A 217 11.84 -4.11 -32.53
C ILE A 217 12.72 -2.88 -32.73
N GLU A 218 12.93 -2.47 -33.98
CA GLU A 218 13.64 -1.23 -34.30
C GLU A 218 12.84 -0.06 -33.74
N ASN A 219 13.40 0.59 -32.72
CA ASN A 219 12.79 1.75 -32.08
C ASN A 219 12.90 2.93 -33.06
N ARG A 220 11.90 3.12 -33.93
CA ARG A 220 11.80 4.22 -34.90
C ARG A 220 11.43 5.56 -34.24
N SER A 221 12.06 5.90 -33.14
CA SER A 221 11.83 7.15 -32.39
C SER A 221 13.13 7.80 -31.90
N ARG A 222 14.17 7.73 -32.72
CA ARG A 222 15.32 8.65 -32.66
C ARG A 222 15.62 9.20 -34.06
N LEU A 223 14.83 10.20 -34.46
CA LEU A 223 15.21 11.26 -35.38
C LEU A 223 14.81 12.58 -34.72
#